data_AF-A0A523Y235-F1
#
_entry.id   AF-A0A523Y235-F1
#
_cell.length_a   1.000
_cell.length_b   1.000
_cell.length_c   1.000
_cell.angle_alpha   90.00
_cell.angle_beta   90.00
_cell.angle_gamma   90.00
#
_symmetry.space_group_name_H-M   'P 1'
#
loop_
_entity.id
_entity.type
_entity.pdbx_description
1 polymer ?
#
loop_
_entity_poly.entity_id
_entity_poly.type
_entity_poly.pdbx_seq_one_letter_code
_entity_poly.pdbx_strand_id
1 'polypeptide(L)' 'MSRTMKAGILHKAGNIRCESIPVPEINSRQVLVAIKAVGICGSDILRFSRGVSPYNF' A
#
# COMPACT_ATOMS: atom_id res chain seq x y z
N MET A 1 21.11 -6.29 9.08
CA MET A 1 19.64 -6.47 9.22
C MET A 1 18.95 -5.48 8.30
N SER A 2 17.95 -5.91 7.52
CA SER A 2 17.17 -4.98 6.69
C SER A 2 16.31 -4.08 7.59
N ARG A 3 16.26 -2.79 7.25
CA ARG A 3 15.36 -1.85 7.93
C ARG A 3 13.92 -2.17 7.52
N THR A 4 12.97 -2.10 8.45
CA THR A 4 11.54 -2.35 8.20
C THR A 4 10.69 -1.09 8.34
N MET A 5 9.50 -1.10 7.74
CA MET A 5 8.46 -0.07 7.85
C MET A 5 7.06 -0.69 7.96
N LYS A 6 6.08 0.05 8.48
CA LYS A 6 4.68 -0.40 8.52
C LYS A 6 3.97 -0.08 7.20
N ALA A 7 3.14 -1.01 6.72
CA ALA A 7 2.29 -0.81 5.56
C ALA A 7 0.93 -1.50 5.74
N GLY A 8 -0.14 -0.89 5.21
CA GLY A 8 -1.45 -1.53 5.10
C GLY A 8 -1.51 -2.40 3.84
N ILE A 9 -1.55 -3.72 4.01
CA ILE A 9 -1.55 -4.70 2.92
C ILE A 9 -2.96 -5.29 2.77
N LEU A 10 -3.55 -5.12 1.60
CA LEU A 10 -4.83 -5.74 1.23
C LEU A 10 -4.56 -7.13 0.64
N HIS A 11 -4.83 -8.18 1.41
CA HIS A 11 -4.61 -9.57 0.96
C HIS A 11 -5.74 -10.11 0.11
N LYS A 12 -6.98 -9.71 0.45
CA LYS A 12 -8.22 -10.05 -0.26
C LYS A 12 -9.31 -9.07 0.16
N ALA A 13 -10.44 -9.13 -0.53
CA ALA A 13 -11.63 -8.38 -0.15
C ALA A 13 -11.94 -8.51 1.37
N GLY A 14 -12.12 -7.38 2.04
CA GLY A 14 -12.40 -7.29 3.48
C GLY A 14 -11.21 -7.57 4.40
N ASN A 15 -10.01 -7.82 3.88
CA ASN A 15 -8.84 -8.21 4.68
C ASN A 15 -7.63 -7.33 4.39
N ILE A 16 -7.59 -6.16 5.03
CA ILE A 16 -6.42 -5.29 5.09
C ILE A 16 -5.74 -5.44 6.45
N ARG A 17 -4.40 -5.52 6.47
CA ARG A 17 -3.61 -5.69 7.68
C ARG A 17 -2.44 -4.72 7.70
N CYS A 18 -2.15 -4.16 8.88
CA CYS A 18 -0.91 -3.40 9.09
C CYS A 18 0.24 -4.36 9.40
N GLU A 19 1.21 -4.43 8.50
CA GLU A 19 2.33 -5.37 8.58
C GLU A 19 3.67 -4.63 8.58
N SER A 20 4.68 -5.25 9.18
CA SER A 20 6.07 -4.77 9.08
C SER A 20 6.71 -5.40 7.84
N ILE A 21 7.08 -4.57 6.87
CA ILE A 21 7.69 -4.98 5.61
C ILE A 21 9.10 -4.37 5.47
N PRO A 22 9.99 -4.93 4.65
CA PRO A 22 11.28 -4.29 4.36
C PRO A 22 11.08 -2.90 3.76
N VAL A 23 11.97 -1.97 4.10
CA VAL A 23 12.05 -0.68 3.39
C VAL A 23 12.48 -0.96 1.95
N PRO A 24 11.78 -0.44 0.93
CA PRO A 24 12.13 -0.66 -0.47
C PRO A 24 13.53 -0.16 -0.83
N GLU A 25 14.22 -0.92 -1.68
CA GLU A 25 15.42 -0.47 -2.36
C GLU A 25 15.04 0.37 -3.59
N ILE A 26 15.85 1.38 -3.92
CA ILE A 26 15.62 2.30 -5.04
C ILE A 26 16.85 2.34 -5.96
N ASN A 27 16.64 2.65 -7.24
CA ASN A 27 17.73 2.92 -8.19
C ASN A 27 17.99 4.42 -8.37
N SER A 28 18.96 4.77 -9.23
CA SER A 28 19.40 6.15 -9.47
C SER A 28 18.36 7.09 -10.05
N ARG A 29 17.22 6.57 -10.54
CA ARG A 29 16.10 7.35 -11.11
C ARG A 29 14.87 7.35 -10.21
N GLN A 30 14.99 6.92 -8.96
CA GLN A 30 13.90 6.81 -8.00
C GLN A 30 14.23 7.59 -6.73
N VAL A 31 13.18 7.91 -5.96
CA VAL A 31 13.31 8.52 -4.64
C VAL A 31 12.52 7.70 -3.63
N LEU A 32 13.04 7.59 -2.41
CA LEU A 32 12.35 6.96 -1.29
C LEU A 32 11.67 8.04 -0.45
N VAL A 33 10.34 7.99 -0.37
CA VAL A 33 9.55 8.98 0.37
C VAL A 33 9.06 8.38 1.68
N ALA A 34 9.37 9.04 2.80
CA ALA A 34 8.80 8.71 4.10
C ALA A 34 7.40 9.37 4.22
N ILE A 35 6.35 8.56 4.09
CA ILE A 35 4.96 9.05 4.12
C ILE A 35 4.60 9.51 5.53
N LYS A 36 4.25 10.80 5.67
CA LYS A 36 3.75 11.39 6.94
C LYS A 36 2.24 11.26 7.10
N ALA A 37 1.49 11.34 5.99
CA ALA A 37 0.04 11.23 5.96
C ALA A 37 -0.43 10.72 4.58
N VAL A 38 -1.57 10.03 4.55
CA VAL A 38 -2.23 9.55 3.33
C VAL A 38 -3.75 9.70 3.48
N GLY A 39 -4.41 10.15 2.42
CA GLY A 39 -5.87 10.21 2.35
C GLY A 39 -6.46 8.92 1.77
N ILE A 40 -7.71 8.62 2.11
CA ILE A 40 -8.48 7.53 1.51
C ILE A 40 -9.41 8.13 0.46
N CYS A 41 -9.45 7.54 -0.73
CA CYS A 41 -10.34 7.94 -1.81
C CYS A 41 -11.55 6.99 -1.88
N GLY A 42 -12.68 7.45 -2.44
CA GLY A 42 -13.85 6.58 -2.68
C GLY A 42 -13.51 5.33 -3.51
N SER A 43 -12.49 5.39 -4.37
CA SER A 43 -12.00 4.25 -5.14
C SER A 43 -11.41 3.12 -4.29
N ASP A 44 -10.96 3.42 -3.07
CA ASP A 44 -10.39 2.42 -2.16
C ASP A 44 -11.48 1.55 -1.53
N ILE A 45 -12.71 2.05 -1.43
CA ILE A 45 -13.86 1.30 -0.89
C ILE A 45 -14.14 0.07 -1.77
N LEU A 46 -14.12 0.22 -3.09
CA LEU A 46 -14.33 -0.90 -4.02
C LEU A 46 -13.17 -1.88 -4.00
N ARG A 47 -11.93 -1.39 -3.90
CA ARG A 47 -10.73 -2.24 -3.74
C ARG A 47 -10.82 -3.05 -2.46
N PHE A 48 -11.12 -2.40 -1.33
CA PHE A 48 -11.24 -3.07 -0.04
C PHE A 48 -12.40 -4.05 -0.01
N SER A 49 -13.60 -3.65 -0.42
CA SER A 49 -14.81 -4.48 -0.27
C SER A 49 -14.93 -5.62 -1.28
N ARG A 50 -14.39 -5.45 -2.50
CA ARG A 50 -14.59 -6.41 -3.61
C ARG A 50 -13.29 -6.92 -4.22
N GLY A 51 -12.14 -6.33 -3.88
CA GLY A 51 -10.86 -6.70 -4.49
C GLY A 51 -10.72 -6.27 -5.96
N VAL A 52 -11.58 -5.38 -6.45
CA VAL A 52 -11.59 -4.93 -7.85
C VAL A 52 -11.10 -3.49 -7.97
N SER A 53 -10.36 -3.21 -9.04
CA SER A 53 -10.12 -1.84 -9.47
C SER A 53 -11.42 -1.26 -10.04
N PRO A 54 -11.85 -0.04 -9.67
CA PRO A 54 -12.97 0.63 -10.32
C PRO A 54 -12.66 1.05 -11.76
N TYR A 55 -11.39 0.95 -12.16
CA TYR A 55 -10.93 1.17 -13.53
C TYR A 55 -10.61 -0.19 -14.15
N ASN A 56 -11.21 -0.49 -15.30
CA ASN A 56 -10.86 -1.64 -16.16
C ASN A 56 -9.50 -1.35 -16.82
N PHE A 57 -8.40 -1.62 -16.12
CA PHE A 57 -7.09 -1.77 -16.74
C PHE A 57 -6.91 -3.21 -17.23
#